data_AF-Q4J850-F1
#
_entry.id   AF-Q4J850-F1
#
_cell.length_a   1.000
_cell.length_b   1.000
_cell.length_c   1.000
_cell.angle_alpha   90.00
_cell.angle_beta   90.00
_cell.angle_gamma   90.00
#
_symmetry.space_group_name_H-M   'P 1'
#
loop_
_entity.id
_entity.type
_entity.pdbx_description
1 polymer ?
#
loop_
_entity_poly.entity_id
_entity_poly.type
_entity_poly.pdbx_seq_one_letter_code
_entity_poly.pdbx_strand_id
1 'polypeptide(L)'
;MNIGYFDGLCEPKNPGGIATYGFVIILEDGNTVKGYGLASKPFSKDSTNNVAEYTGIICLMRKMIELKLSNPKIRGDSQLVIRQLRGEYKVKSLRIKPLYEKALELVRQLNAELEWVPREENEEADQLSRVAYDLVRQGKLTQIGCMH
;
A
#
# COMPACT_ATOMS: atom_id res chain seq x y z
N MET A 1 7.53 7.01 18.28
CA MET A 1 6.31 6.86 17.46
C MET A 1 6.63 5.97 16.28
N ASN A 2 5.81 4.95 16.02
CA ASN A 2 5.94 4.10 14.84
C ASN A 2 5.40 4.82 13.60
N ILE A 3 6.13 4.76 12.48
CA ILE A 3 5.75 5.40 11.22
C ILE A 3 5.71 4.36 10.10
N GLY A 4 4.63 4.35 9.32
CA GLY A 4 4.49 3.51 8.14
C GLY A 4 4.49 4.33 6.85
N TYR A 5 5.11 3.82 5.81
CA TYR A 5 5.06 4.35 4.45
C TYR A 5 4.53 3.28 3.51
N PHE A 6 3.68 3.66 2.55
CA PHE A 6 3.21 2.76 1.50
C PHE A 6 3.30 3.45 0.14
N ASP A 7 3.46 2.64 -0.90
CA ASP A 7 3.35 3.06 -2.30
C ASP A 7 2.78 1.92 -3.15
N GLY A 8 2.24 2.27 -4.30
CA GLY A 8 1.82 1.32 -5.32
C GLY A 8 1.98 1.85 -6.73
N LEU A 9 2.44 0.99 -7.63
CA LEU A 9 2.56 1.30 -9.06
C LEU A 9 1.71 0.37 -9.93
N CYS A 10 1.44 0.80 -11.16
CA CYS A 10 0.87 -0.07 -12.20
C CYS A 10 1.44 0.30 -13.57
N GLU A 11 2.33 -0.56 -14.09
CA GLU A 11 3.10 -0.30 -15.31
C GLU A 11 3.04 -1.50 -16.27
N PRO A 12 3.26 -1.33 -17.59
CA PRO A 12 3.50 -0.06 -18.28
C PRO A 12 2.20 0.70 -18.61
N LYS A 13 1.03 0.15 -18.27
CA LYS A 13 -0.28 0.78 -18.53
C LYS A 13 -1.19 0.70 -17.31
N ASN A 14 -2.08 1.68 -17.17
CA ASN A 14 -3.03 1.76 -16.08
C ASN A 14 -4.43 2.16 -16.64
N PRO A 15 -5.45 1.29 -16.60
CA PRO A 15 -5.44 -0.10 -16.12
C PRO A 15 -4.70 -1.07 -17.05
N GLY A 16 -4.41 -2.28 -16.56
CA GLY A 16 -4.00 -3.42 -17.37
C GLY A 16 -2.50 -3.72 -17.37
N GLY A 17 -1.73 -3.10 -16.49
CA GLY A 17 -0.31 -3.39 -16.29
C GLY A 17 -0.07 -4.47 -15.22
N ILE A 18 1.11 -4.44 -14.64
CA ILE A 18 1.48 -5.17 -13.43
C ILE A 18 1.32 -4.19 -12.27
N ALA A 19 0.38 -4.49 -11.37
CA ALA A 19 0.13 -3.69 -10.19
C ALA A 19 0.88 -4.26 -8.98
N THR A 20 1.88 -3.55 -8.47
CA THR A 20 2.72 -3.96 -7.34
C THR A 20 2.81 -2.86 -6.29
N TYR A 21 3.07 -3.25 -5.05
CA TYR A 21 3.12 -2.34 -3.91
C TYR A 21 4.39 -2.54 -3.10
N GLY A 22 4.73 -1.53 -2.32
CA GLY A 22 5.83 -1.53 -1.35
C GLY A 22 5.42 -0.84 -0.06
N PHE A 23 6.02 -1.23 1.06
CA PHE A 23 5.83 -0.55 2.34
C PHE A 23 7.05 -0.64 3.25
N VAL A 24 7.16 0.35 4.13
CA VAL A 24 8.19 0.45 5.17
C VAL A 24 7.52 0.77 6.51
N ILE A 25 7.97 0.14 7.59
CA ILE A 25 7.61 0.47 8.96
C ILE A 25 8.90 0.87 9.66
N ILE A 26 8.95 2.09 10.18
CA ILE A 26 10.00 2.58 11.08
C ILE A 26 9.47 2.44 12.50
N LEU A 27 10.11 1.58 13.28
CA LEU A 27 9.78 1.32 14.68
C LEU A 27 10.36 2.39 15.59
N GLU A 28 9.82 2.53 16.80
CA GLU A 28 10.28 3.55 17.76
C GLU A 28 11.75 3.41 18.18
N ASP A 29 12.28 2.19 18.12
CA ASP A 29 13.67 1.87 18.41
C ASP A 29 14.62 2.13 17.23
N GLY A 30 14.09 2.64 16.11
CA GLY A 30 14.82 2.92 14.88
C GLY A 30 14.95 1.73 13.93
N ASN A 31 14.50 0.53 14.32
CA ASN A 31 14.50 -0.62 13.43
C ASN A 31 13.48 -0.46 12.30
N THR A 32 13.74 -1.08 11.15
CA THR A 32 12.84 -1.04 10.01
C THR A 32 12.33 -2.41 9.62
N VAL A 33 11.03 -2.49 9.29
CA VAL A 33 10.39 -3.66 8.70
C VAL A 33 9.89 -3.28 7.31
N LYS A 34 10.21 -4.08 6.30
CA LYS A 34 9.92 -3.78 4.90
C LYS A 34 9.12 -4.91 4.28
N GLY A 35 8.28 -4.58 3.31
CA GLY A 35 7.56 -5.56 2.52
C GLY A 35 7.15 -5.01 1.17
N TYR A 36 6.87 -5.92 0.24
CA TYR A 36 6.44 -5.61 -1.11
C TYR A 36 5.67 -6.79 -1.69
N GLY A 37 4.90 -6.56 -2.74
CA GLY A 37 4.10 -7.64 -3.32
C GLY A 37 3.34 -7.28 -4.59
N LEU A 38 2.60 -8.27 -5.08
CA LEU A 38 1.73 -8.16 -6.25
C LEU A 38 0.28 -7.92 -5.79
N ALA A 39 -0.36 -6.88 -6.32
CA ALA A 39 -1.70 -6.46 -5.89
C ALA A 39 -2.84 -7.15 -6.66
N SER A 40 -2.57 -7.62 -7.88
CA SER A 40 -3.58 -8.25 -8.73
C SER A 40 -2.93 -9.10 -9.83
N LYS A 41 -3.72 -9.89 -10.55
CA LYS A 41 -3.22 -10.71 -11.66
C LYS A 41 -2.55 -9.82 -12.72
N PRO A 42 -1.28 -10.04 -13.08
CA PRO A 42 -0.57 -9.27 -14.10
C PRO A 42 -1.36 -9.16 -15.39
N PHE A 43 -1.36 -7.96 -15.98
CA PHE A 43 -2.06 -7.63 -17.22
C PHE A 43 -3.58 -7.79 -17.19
N SER A 44 -4.18 -7.91 -16.00
CA SER A 44 -5.63 -7.90 -15.83
C SER A 44 -6.18 -6.49 -15.97
N LYS A 45 -7.39 -6.35 -16.51
CA LYS A 45 -8.18 -5.11 -16.43
C LYS A 45 -8.35 -4.62 -14.98
N ASP A 46 -8.17 -5.50 -14.01
CA ASP A 46 -8.25 -5.22 -12.58
C ASP A 46 -7.03 -4.53 -12.00
N SER A 47 -5.88 -4.64 -12.67
CA SER A 47 -4.63 -4.00 -12.29
C SER A 47 -4.66 -2.51 -12.56
N THR A 48 -4.75 -1.71 -11.50
CA THR A 48 -4.63 -0.25 -11.56
C THR A 48 -3.65 0.24 -10.49
N ASN A 49 -3.15 1.46 -10.67
CA ASN A 49 -2.32 2.11 -9.67
C ASN A 49 -3.08 2.22 -8.33
N ASN A 50 -4.33 2.68 -8.32
CA ASN A 50 -5.15 2.74 -7.10
C ASN A 50 -5.32 1.38 -6.40
N VAL A 51 -5.42 0.27 -7.14
CA VAL A 51 -5.48 -1.07 -6.52
C VAL A 51 -4.16 -1.42 -5.86
N ALA A 52 -3.02 -1.07 -6.48
CA ALA A 52 -1.71 -1.27 -5.88
C ALA A 52 -1.56 -0.46 -4.59
N GLU A 53 -1.89 0.83 -4.62
CA GLU A 53 -1.82 1.75 -3.48
C GLU A 53 -2.65 1.27 -2.28
N TYR A 54 -3.92 0.93 -2.54
CA TYR A 54 -4.79 0.36 -1.51
C TYR A 54 -4.27 -0.97 -0.97
N THR A 55 -3.68 -1.81 -1.82
CA THR A 55 -3.09 -3.08 -1.35
C THR A 55 -1.86 -2.81 -0.48
N GLY A 56 -1.03 -1.84 -0.86
CA GLY A 56 0.15 -1.40 -0.10
C GLY A 56 -0.22 -0.98 1.32
N ILE A 57 -1.15 -0.04 1.48
CA ILE A 57 -1.56 0.43 2.81
C ILE A 57 -2.24 -0.68 3.64
N ILE A 58 -3.00 -1.59 3.00
CA ILE A 58 -3.61 -2.74 3.69
C ILE A 58 -2.52 -3.68 4.22
N CYS A 59 -1.52 -4.02 3.40
CA CYS A 59 -0.45 -4.92 3.82
C CYS A 59 0.46 -4.29 4.87
N LEU A 60 0.75 -2.99 4.76
CA LEU A 60 1.40 -2.20 5.79
C LEU A 60 0.67 -2.33 7.13
N MET A 61 -0.63 -2.01 7.16
CA MET A 61 -1.43 -2.05 8.39
C MET A 61 -1.57 -3.45 8.96
N ARG A 62 -1.74 -4.47 8.11
CA ARG A 62 -1.75 -5.87 8.57
C ARG A 62 -0.43 -6.24 9.25
N LYS A 63 0.70 -5.83 8.66
CA LYS A 63 2.01 -6.08 9.27
C LYS A 63 2.18 -5.33 10.60
N MET A 64 1.71 -4.08 10.69
CA MET A 64 1.70 -3.33 11.95
C MET A 64 0.87 -4.02 13.04
N ILE A 65 -0.27 -4.61 12.69
CA ILE A 65 -1.11 -5.39 13.63
C ILE A 65 -0.40 -6.67 14.06
N GLU A 66 0.25 -7.40 13.15
CA GLU A 66 1.07 -8.59 13.48
C GLU A 66 2.19 -8.24 14.49
N LEU A 67 2.79 -7.06 14.33
CA LEU A 67 3.79 -6.50 15.22
C LEU A 67 3.21 -5.89 16.51
N LYS A 68 1.89 -5.98 16.72
CA LYS A 68 1.15 -5.46 17.88
C LYS A 68 1.35 -3.94 18.10
N LEU A 69 1.52 -3.20 17.02
CA LEU A 69 1.66 -1.74 17.08
C LEU A 69 0.28 -1.08 17.27
N SER A 70 0.27 0.12 17.84
CA SER A 70 -0.92 0.96 17.97
C SER A 70 -0.56 2.44 17.82
N ASN A 71 -1.55 3.24 17.43
CA ASN A 71 -1.43 4.68 17.18
C ASN A 71 -0.28 5.08 16.22
N PRO A 72 -0.03 4.36 15.10
CA PRO A 72 1.03 4.73 14.18
C PRO A 72 0.62 5.94 13.33
N LYS A 73 1.63 6.63 12.79
CA LYS A 73 1.44 7.55 11.66
C LYS A 73 1.66 6.79 10.35
N ILE A 74 0.74 6.85 9.41
CA ILE A 74 0.82 6.19 8.11
C ILE A 74 0.86 7.25 7.02
N ARG A 75 1.89 7.17 6.18
CA ARG A 75 2.24 8.13 5.14
C ARG A 75 2.20 7.48 3.76
N GLY A 76 1.85 8.29 2.77
CA GLY A 76 1.95 7.92 1.36
C GLY A 76 1.72 9.15 0.47
N ASP A 77 2.19 9.09 -0.75
CA ASP A 77 2.07 10.17 -1.74
C ASP A 77 0.79 10.09 -2.59
N SER A 78 0.01 9.02 -2.42
CA SER A 78 -1.33 8.90 -3.02
C SER A 78 -2.37 9.77 -2.29
N GLN A 79 -2.49 11.04 -2.71
CA GLN A 79 -3.48 11.98 -2.16
C GLN A 79 -4.91 11.42 -2.24
N LEU A 80 -5.25 10.69 -3.30
CA LEU A 80 -6.56 10.06 -3.45
C LEU A 80 -6.86 9.08 -2.31
N VAL A 81 -5.95 8.14 -2.04
CA VAL A 81 -6.13 7.11 -1.01
C VAL A 81 -6.22 7.74 0.37
N ILE A 82 -5.32 8.67 0.68
CA ILE A 82 -5.31 9.37 1.98
C ILE A 82 -6.63 10.13 2.20
N ARG A 83 -7.07 10.93 1.20
CA ARG A 83 -8.32 11.71 1.32
C ARG A 83 -9.56 10.82 1.38
N GLN A 84 -9.58 9.69 0.66
CA GLN A 84 -10.68 8.74 0.77
C GLN A 84 -10.76 8.14 2.17
N LEU A 85 -9.64 7.66 2.72
CA LEU A 85 -9.60 7.05 4.05
C LEU A 85 -9.85 8.02 5.20
N ARG A 86 -9.53 9.31 5.02
CA ARG A 86 -9.93 10.38 5.94
C ARG A 86 -11.40 10.79 5.80
N GLY A 87 -12.15 10.22 4.85
CA GLY A 87 -13.56 10.53 4.61
C GLY A 87 -13.80 11.84 3.85
N GLU A 88 -12.74 12.49 3.36
CA GLU A 88 -12.82 13.72 2.60
C GLU A 88 -13.36 13.45 1.18
N TYR A 89 -12.98 12.32 0.59
CA TYR A 89 -13.38 11.90 -0.76
C TYR A 89 -14.27 10.66 -0.75
N LYS A 90 -15.30 10.67 -1.61
CA LYS A 90 -16.19 9.51 -1.81
C LYS A 90 -15.52 8.45 -2.69
N VAL A 91 -15.71 7.18 -2.34
CA VAL A 91 -15.32 6.04 -3.18
C VAL A 91 -16.50 5.63 -4.07
N LYS A 92 -16.36 5.83 -5.38
CA LYS A 92 -17.39 5.45 -6.38
C LYS A 92 -17.06 4.15 -7.13
N SER A 93 -15.78 3.80 -7.21
CA SER A 93 -15.35 2.60 -7.94
C SER A 93 -15.75 1.34 -7.19
N LEU A 94 -16.56 0.48 -7.83
CA LEU A 94 -16.96 -0.82 -7.27
C LEU A 94 -15.75 -1.72 -6.98
N ARG A 95 -14.66 -1.57 -7.73
CA ARG A 95 -13.41 -2.31 -7.51
C ARG A 95 -12.67 -1.85 -6.26
N ILE A 96 -12.68 -0.54 -5.99
CA ILE A 96 -11.95 0.05 -4.86
C ILE A 96 -12.76 -0.07 -3.57
N LYS A 97 -14.09 -0.05 -3.64
CA LYS A 97 -14.98 -0.15 -2.48
C LYS A 97 -14.60 -1.24 -1.46
N PRO A 98 -14.35 -2.52 -1.85
CA PRO A 98 -13.96 -3.54 -0.88
C PRO A 98 -12.59 -3.28 -0.24
N LEU A 99 -11.62 -2.76 -1.01
CA LEU A 99 -10.29 -2.41 -0.46
C LEU A 99 -10.39 -1.23 0.51
N TYR A 100 -11.20 -0.24 0.17
CA TYR A 100 -11.49 0.91 1.03
C TYR A 100 -12.14 0.50 2.35
N GLU A 101 -13.18 -0.33 2.31
CA GLU A 101 -13.85 -0.84 3.51
C GLU A 101 -12.88 -1.61 4.40
N LYS A 102 -12.00 -2.43 3.81
CA LYS A 102 -10.98 -3.15 4.56
C LYS A 102 -9.94 -2.22 5.17
N ALA A 103 -9.45 -1.25 4.41
CA ALA A 103 -8.48 -0.28 4.91
C ALA A 103 -9.07 0.57 6.05
N LEU A 104 -10.33 1.00 5.98
CA LEU A 104 -11.01 1.70 7.07
C LEU A 104 -11.11 0.87 8.36
N GLU A 105 -11.39 -0.43 8.25
CA GLU A 105 -11.40 -1.34 9.40
C GLU A 105 -10.04 -1.36 10.09
N LEU A 106 -8.96 -1.51 9.30
CA LEU A 106 -7.59 -1.56 9.80
C LEU A 106 -7.12 -0.23 10.41
N VAL A 107 -7.49 0.91 9.80
CA VAL A 107 -7.23 2.25 10.36
C VAL A 107 -7.85 2.38 11.74
N ARG A 108 -9.12 1.96 11.90
CA ARG A 108 -9.79 1.97 13.22
C ARG A 108 -9.14 1.03 14.21
N GLN A 109 -8.77 -0.18 13.78
CA GLN A 109 -8.12 -1.17 14.64
C GLN A 109 -6.77 -0.68 15.19
N LEU A 110 -5.99 0.02 14.37
CA LEU A 110 -4.69 0.58 14.76
C LEU A 110 -4.80 1.93 15.46
N ASN A 111 -5.97 2.58 15.42
CA ASN A 111 -6.11 4.02 15.72
C ASN A 111 -5.06 4.87 14.98
N ALA A 112 -4.88 4.59 13.67
CA ALA A 112 -3.81 5.18 12.88
C ALA A 112 -4.12 6.61 12.43
N GLU A 113 -3.11 7.48 12.45
CA GLU A 113 -3.16 8.80 11.82
C GLU A 113 -2.68 8.67 10.37
N LEU A 114 -3.46 9.14 9.40
CA LEU A 114 -3.09 9.14 7.99
C LEU A 114 -2.52 10.50 7.62
N GLU A 115 -1.42 10.56 6.85
CA GLU A 115 -0.78 11.79 6.37
C GLU A 115 -0.37 11.65 4.90
N TRP A 116 -0.67 12.66 4.08
CA TRP A 116 -0.11 12.73 2.75
C TRP A 116 1.27 13.37 2.82
N VAL A 117 2.24 12.81 2.10
CA VAL A 117 3.60 13.35 1.96
C VAL A 117 3.93 13.51 0.47
N PRO A 118 4.82 14.43 0.10
CA PRO A 118 5.26 14.54 -1.28
C PRO A 118 6.12 13.31 -1.67
N ARG A 119 6.27 13.05 -2.97
CA ARG A 119 6.86 11.79 -3.48
C ARG A 119 8.32 11.60 -3.07
N GLU A 120 9.07 12.69 -3.00
CA GLU A 120 10.45 12.74 -2.51
C GLU A 120 10.60 12.29 -1.04
N GLU A 121 9.51 12.29 -0.26
CA GLU A 121 9.49 11.77 1.10
C GLU A 121 9.01 10.31 1.17
N ASN A 122 8.61 9.70 0.05
CA ASN A 122 8.08 8.33 -0.05
C ASN A 122 8.98 7.40 -0.89
N GLU A 123 10.22 7.80 -1.17
CA GLU A 123 11.12 7.10 -2.12
C GLU A 123 11.35 5.63 -1.78
N GLU A 124 11.46 5.28 -0.50
CA GLU A 124 11.78 3.91 -0.11
C GLU A 124 10.61 2.95 -0.38
N ALA A 125 9.37 3.39 -0.17
CA ALA A 125 8.20 2.59 -0.52
C ALA A 125 8.05 2.45 -2.05
N ASP A 126 8.33 3.51 -2.82
CA ASP A 126 8.37 3.48 -4.29
C ASP A 126 9.43 2.51 -4.82
N GLN A 127 10.63 2.54 -4.24
CA GLN A 127 11.69 1.59 -4.61
C GLN A 127 11.25 0.13 -4.36
N LEU A 128 10.58 -0.14 -3.24
CA LEU A 128 10.07 -1.47 -2.94
C LEU A 128 8.96 -1.92 -3.90
N SER A 129 8.07 -1.01 -4.32
CA SER A 129 7.04 -1.31 -5.32
C SER A 129 7.64 -1.63 -6.70
N ARG A 130 8.77 -1.01 -7.05
CA ARG A 130 9.59 -1.32 -8.24
C ARG A 130 10.35 -2.64 -8.13
N VAL A 131 10.92 -2.96 -6.97
CA VAL A 131 11.53 -4.28 -6.73
C VAL A 131 10.51 -5.39 -6.96
N ALA A 132 9.30 -5.25 -6.43
CA ALA A 132 8.22 -6.20 -6.70
C ALA A 132 7.89 -6.29 -8.19
N TYR A 133 7.81 -5.16 -8.89
CA TYR A 133 7.55 -5.12 -10.33
C TYR A 133 8.58 -5.93 -11.13
N ASP A 134 9.87 -5.74 -10.85
CA ASP A 134 10.94 -6.47 -11.53
C ASP A 134 10.91 -7.96 -11.21
N LEU A 135 10.61 -8.34 -9.96
CA LEU A 135 10.45 -9.75 -9.58
C LEU A 135 9.27 -10.41 -10.30
N VAL A 136 8.16 -9.71 -10.50
CA VAL A 136 7.02 -10.22 -11.29
C VAL A 136 7.43 -10.42 -12.75
N ARG A 137 8.17 -9.47 -13.35
CA ARG A 137 8.67 -9.58 -14.72
C ARG A 137 9.64 -10.75 -14.91
N GLN A 138 10.39 -11.09 -13.88
CA GLN A 138 11.29 -12.25 -13.85
C GLN A 138 10.58 -13.57 -13.50
N GLY A 139 9.27 -13.56 -13.22
CA GLY A 139 8.52 -14.74 -12.81
C GLY A 139 8.82 -15.22 -11.39
N LYS A 140 9.53 -14.41 -10.58
CA LYS A 140 9.94 -14.74 -9.20
C LYS A 140 8.90 -14.34 -8.15
N LEU A 141 7.92 -13.51 -8.53
CA LEU A 141 6.81 -13.10 -7.68
C LEU A 141 5.49 -13.29 -8.43
N THR A 142 4.68 -14.25 -7.99
CA THR A 142 3.43 -14.64 -8.69
C THR A 142 2.20 -14.65 -7.77
N GLN A 143 2.41 -14.71 -6.46
CA GLN A 143 1.32 -14.70 -5.48
C GLN A 143 0.79 -13.28 -5.26
N ILE A 144 -0.54 -13.16 -5.24
CA ILE A 144 -1.25 -11.89 -5.05
C ILE A 144 -1.57 -11.70 -3.56
N GLY A 145 -1.41 -10.48 -3.07
CA GLY A 145 -1.78 -10.07 -1.71
C GLY A 145 -0.57 -9.87 -0.80
N CYS A 146 -0.84 -9.81 0.51
CA CYS A 146 0.19 -9.63 1.53
C CYS A 146 0.99 -10.90 1.72
N MET A 147 2.29 -10.85 1.44
CA MET A 147 3.18 -11.97 1.77
C MET A 147 3.48 -11.94 3.27
N HIS A 148 3.44 -13.12 3.89
CA HIS A 148 3.68 -13.31 5.33
C HIS A 148 5.17 -13.47 5.64
#